data_AF-A0A060N0X2-F1
#
_entry.id   AF-A0A060N0X2-F1
#
_cell.length_a   1.000
_cell.length_b   1.000
_cell.length_c   1.000
_cell.angle_alpha   90.00
_cell.angle_beta   90.00
_cell.angle_gamma   90.00
#
_symmetry.space_group_name_H-M   'P 1'
#
loop_
_entity.id
_entity.type
_entity.pdbx_description
1 polymer ?
#
loop_
_entity_poly.entity_id
_entity_poly.type
_entity_poly.pdbx_seq_one_letter_code
_entity_poly.pdbx_strand_id
1 'polypeptide(L)'
;GGVGFTQYATAAYTDNILDDYTAYGVDYVKKKFGGLAKTKPTQDVVNDIATEVTLYGMEQYEEFPTALESHFGGSQRATVLAAASGVTTALATANSNAGLNAWYLSMLLHKDGWSRLGFYGYDLQDQCGTTNSLSYRSDEANR
;
A
#
# COMPACT_ATOMS: atom_id res chain seq x y z
N GLY A 1 5.63 10.73 -22.35
CA GLY A 1 6.22 10.56 -23.69
C GLY A 1 7.73 10.54 -23.59
N GLY A 2 8.46 10.18 -24.65
CA GLY A 2 9.91 9.92 -24.57
C GLY A 2 10.23 8.54 -23.99
N VAL A 3 11.35 8.39 -23.29
CA VAL A 3 11.77 7.13 -22.61
C VAL A 3 10.65 6.55 -21.73
N GLY A 4 9.85 7.41 -21.09
CA GLY A 4 8.63 7.01 -20.40
C GLY A 4 8.84 6.46 -18.99
N PHE A 5 7.90 5.64 -18.54
CA PHE A 5 7.76 5.20 -17.15
C PHE A 5 7.74 3.69 -16.99
N THR A 6 8.41 2.96 -17.89
CA THR A 6 8.39 1.49 -17.93
C THR A 6 8.65 0.89 -16.56
N GLN A 7 9.73 1.30 -15.88
CA GLN A 7 10.13 0.70 -14.62
C GLN A 7 9.29 1.14 -13.41
N TYR A 8 8.56 2.26 -13.52
CA TYR A 8 7.54 2.59 -12.52
C TYR A 8 6.41 1.57 -12.53
N ALA A 9 6.04 1.08 -13.73
CA ALA A 9 4.99 0.11 -13.88
C ALA A 9 5.48 -1.33 -13.62
N THR A 10 6.63 -1.73 -14.17
CA THR A 10 7.15 -3.11 -14.02
C THR A 10 7.28 -3.53 -12.58
N ALA A 11 7.64 -2.61 -11.68
CA ALA A 11 7.74 -2.90 -10.25
C ALA A 11 6.46 -3.52 -9.63
N ALA A 12 5.29 -3.27 -10.23
CA ALA A 12 4.01 -3.80 -9.77
C ALA A 12 3.59 -5.12 -10.46
N TYR A 13 4.36 -5.65 -11.41
CA TYR A 13 4.02 -6.88 -12.15
C TYR A 13 5.21 -7.76 -12.53
N THR A 14 6.42 -7.47 -12.04
CA THR A 14 7.62 -8.29 -12.23
C THR A 14 8.15 -8.79 -10.90
N ASP A 15 8.99 -9.83 -10.97
CA ASP A 15 9.75 -10.40 -9.85
C ASP A 15 8.90 -10.97 -8.69
N ASN A 16 7.57 -11.01 -8.83
CA ASN A 16 6.60 -11.47 -7.83
C ASN A 16 6.69 -10.75 -6.46
N ILE A 17 7.30 -9.56 -6.40
CA ILE A 17 7.49 -8.84 -5.13
C ILE A 17 6.14 -8.36 -4.58
N LEU A 18 5.28 -7.79 -5.44
CA LEU A 18 3.94 -7.39 -5.02
C LEU A 18 3.08 -8.60 -4.64
N ASP A 19 3.19 -9.68 -5.41
CA ASP A 19 2.47 -10.93 -5.18
C ASP A 19 2.80 -11.51 -3.81
N ASP A 20 4.08 -11.55 -3.44
CA ASP A 20 4.56 -12.03 -2.15
C ASP A 20 3.98 -11.22 -0.97
N TYR A 21 4.10 -9.89 -1.01
CA TYR A 21 3.63 -9.04 0.08
C TYR A 21 2.11 -9.09 0.23
N THR A 22 1.40 -9.20 -0.89
CA THR A 22 -0.06 -9.36 -0.90
C THR A 22 -0.47 -10.74 -0.39
N ALA A 23 0.24 -11.80 -0.77
CA ALA A 23 -0.02 -13.16 -0.30
C ALA A 23 0.19 -13.27 1.22
N TYR A 24 1.27 -12.70 1.74
CA TYR A 24 1.52 -12.56 3.18
C TYR A 24 0.33 -11.86 3.87
N GLY A 25 -0.11 -10.71 3.35
CA GLY A 25 -1.23 -9.98 3.90
C GLY A 25 -2.54 -10.79 3.90
N VAL A 26 -2.82 -11.51 2.81
CA VAL A 26 -3.99 -12.39 2.69
C VAL A 26 -3.96 -13.49 3.76
N ASP A 27 -2.81 -14.10 4.01
CA ASP A 27 -2.67 -15.14 5.02
C ASP A 27 -2.77 -14.58 6.44
N TYR A 28 -2.21 -13.39 6.69
CA TYR A 28 -2.38 -12.65 7.94
C TYR A 28 -3.86 -12.42 8.25
N VAL A 29 -4.63 -11.88 7.30
CA VAL A 29 -6.05 -11.57 7.53
C VAL A 29 -6.91 -12.83 7.65
N LYS A 30 -6.60 -13.90 6.90
CA LYS A 30 -7.28 -15.20 7.06
C LYS A 30 -7.08 -15.76 8.46
N LYS A 31 -5.85 -15.70 8.99
CA LYS A 31 -5.51 -16.19 10.32
C LYS A 31 -6.14 -15.34 11.42
N LYS A 32 -6.09 -14.01 11.30
CA LYS A 32 -6.54 -13.08 12.35
C LYS A 32 -8.04 -12.83 12.36
N PHE A 33 -8.66 -12.66 11.19
CA PHE A 33 -10.07 -12.29 11.05
C PHE A 33 -10.98 -13.45 10.61
N GLY A 34 -10.43 -14.67 10.52
CA GLY A 34 -11.19 -15.88 10.19
C GLY A 34 -11.62 -15.98 8.72
N GLY A 35 -11.01 -15.19 7.83
CA GLY A 35 -11.23 -15.23 6.39
C GLY A 35 -11.31 -13.85 5.73
N LEU A 36 -11.50 -13.86 4.41
CA LEU A 36 -11.73 -12.65 3.62
C LEU A 36 -13.18 -12.18 3.77
N ALA A 37 -13.41 -10.86 3.68
CA ALA A 37 -14.72 -10.23 3.85
C ALA A 37 -15.42 -10.57 5.18
N LYS A 38 -14.64 -10.77 6.26
CA LYS A 38 -15.15 -11.15 7.59
C LYS A 38 -15.04 -10.06 8.65
N THR A 39 -14.34 -8.96 8.36
CA THR A 39 -14.17 -7.86 9.30
C THR A 39 -14.84 -6.58 8.81
N LYS A 40 -15.18 -5.68 9.74
CA LYS A 40 -15.83 -4.40 9.42
C LYS A 40 -14.80 -3.37 8.95
N PRO A 41 -15.15 -2.44 8.06
CA PRO A 41 -14.26 -1.38 7.60
C PRO A 41 -14.12 -0.26 8.64
N THR A 42 -13.46 -0.54 9.77
CA THR A 42 -13.16 0.46 10.81
C THR A 42 -11.72 0.94 10.71
N GLN A 43 -11.44 2.13 11.24
CA GLN A 43 -10.07 2.66 11.25
C GLN A 43 -9.10 1.76 12.01
N ASP A 44 -9.55 1.08 13.08
CA ASP A 44 -8.69 0.13 13.81
C ASP A 44 -8.25 -1.05 12.94
N VAL A 45 -9.16 -1.57 12.10
CA VAL A 45 -8.86 -2.65 11.16
C VAL A 45 -7.91 -2.17 10.06
N VAL A 46 -8.11 -0.94 9.56
CA VAL A 46 -7.19 -0.31 8.60
C VAL A 46 -5.80 -0.14 9.21
N ASN A 47 -5.72 0.41 10.43
CA ASN A 47 -4.46 0.62 11.12
C ASN A 47 -3.72 -0.70 11.34
N ASP A 48 -4.43 -1.74 11.75
CA ASP A 48 -3.86 -3.06 11.99
C ASP A 48 -3.28 -3.69 10.71
N ILE A 49 -4.12 -3.84 9.67
CA ILE A 49 -3.71 -4.54 8.44
C ILE A 49 -2.66 -3.74 7.67
N ALA A 50 -2.86 -2.44 7.51
CA ALA A 50 -1.93 -1.61 6.75
C ALA A 50 -0.57 -1.50 7.43
N THR A 51 -0.54 -1.39 8.77
CA THR A 51 0.73 -1.36 9.51
C THR A 51 1.47 -2.67 9.36
N GLU A 52 0.82 -3.80 9.62
CA GLU A 52 1.44 -5.13 9.51
C GLU A 52 2.03 -5.37 8.11
N VAL A 53 1.23 -5.18 7.06
CA VAL A 53 1.65 -5.48 5.68
C VAL A 53 2.71 -4.49 5.19
N THR A 54 2.64 -3.22 5.61
CA THR A 54 3.68 -2.24 5.26
C THR A 54 5.00 -2.57 5.92
N LEU A 55 4.99 -2.90 7.22
CA LEU A 55 6.19 -3.28 7.95
C LEU A 55 6.82 -4.53 7.37
N TYR A 56 6.03 -5.57 7.09
CA TYR A 56 6.51 -6.77 6.42
C TYR A 56 7.24 -6.44 5.11
N GLY A 57 6.58 -5.71 4.21
CA GLY A 57 7.20 -5.38 2.92
C GLY A 57 8.45 -4.50 3.05
N MET A 58 8.51 -3.60 4.04
CA MET A 58 9.71 -2.82 4.35
C MET A 58 10.85 -3.71 4.85
N GLU A 59 10.57 -4.62 5.78
CA GLU A 59 11.52 -5.62 6.27
C GLU A 59 12.06 -6.48 5.12
N GLN A 60 11.23 -6.89 4.16
CA GLN A 60 11.69 -7.65 2.99
C GLN A 60 12.69 -6.86 2.14
N TYR A 61 12.49 -5.55 1.94
CA TYR A 61 13.48 -4.72 1.25
C TYR A 61 14.77 -4.50 2.06
N GLU A 62 14.70 -4.56 3.39
CA GLU A 62 15.87 -4.43 4.27
C GLU A 62 16.66 -5.75 4.37
N GLU A 63 15.97 -6.89 4.44
CA GLU A 63 16.55 -8.23 4.53
C GLU A 63 17.15 -8.71 3.21
N PHE A 64 16.54 -8.33 2.08
CA PHE A 64 16.98 -8.72 0.74
C PHE A 64 17.49 -7.52 -0.06
N PRO A 65 18.80 -7.20 0.00
CA PRO A 65 19.39 -6.09 -0.77
C PRO A 65 19.11 -6.14 -2.27
N THR A 66 18.95 -7.34 -2.84
CA THR A 66 18.60 -7.54 -4.25
C THR A 66 17.19 -7.02 -4.59
N ALA A 67 16.24 -7.10 -3.66
CA ALA A 67 14.90 -6.55 -3.86
C ALA A 67 14.96 -5.01 -3.83
N LEU A 68 15.75 -4.44 -2.92
CA LEU A 68 15.96 -2.99 -2.85
C LEU A 68 16.68 -2.46 -4.09
N GLU A 69 17.61 -3.23 -4.66
CA GLU A 69 18.30 -2.91 -5.91
C GLU A 69 17.38 -3.05 -7.14
N SER A 70 16.55 -4.10 -7.22
CA SER A 70 15.57 -4.25 -8.30
C SER A 70 14.57 -3.08 -8.30
N HIS A 71 14.03 -2.73 -7.13
CA HIS A 71 13.18 -1.56 -6.93
C HIS A 71 13.99 -0.38 -6.38
N PHE A 72 15.03 0.03 -7.12
CA PHE A 72 15.93 1.13 -6.72
C PHE A 72 15.20 2.46 -6.50
N GLY A 73 14.13 2.73 -7.24
CA GLY A 73 13.32 3.93 -7.14
C GLY A 73 12.38 3.89 -5.94
N GLY A 74 12.39 4.93 -5.11
CA GLY A 74 11.50 5.01 -3.95
C GLY A 74 10.01 4.88 -4.30
N SER A 75 9.59 5.47 -5.42
CA SER A 75 8.21 5.39 -5.92
C SER A 75 7.75 3.98 -6.30
N GLN A 76 8.68 3.14 -6.78
CA GLN A 76 8.40 1.74 -7.08
C GLN A 76 8.06 1.00 -5.78
N ARG A 77 8.91 1.17 -4.76
CA ARG A 77 8.69 0.59 -3.43
C ARG A 77 7.41 1.12 -2.79
N ALA A 78 7.18 2.43 -2.86
CA ALA A 78 5.99 3.07 -2.33
C ALA A 78 4.71 2.50 -2.96
N THR A 79 4.72 2.31 -4.28
CA THR A 79 3.60 1.68 -5.01
C THR A 79 3.37 0.25 -4.51
N VAL A 80 4.41 -0.57 -4.43
CA VAL A 80 4.29 -1.99 -4.05
C VAL A 80 3.81 -2.16 -2.60
N LEU A 81 4.39 -1.41 -1.67
CA LEU A 81 4.01 -1.47 -0.24
C LEU A 81 2.56 -1.04 -0.02
N ALA A 82 2.17 0.10 -0.60
CA ALA A 82 0.82 0.63 -0.45
C ALA A 82 -0.22 -0.21 -1.19
N ALA A 83 0.13 -0.79 -2.34
CA ALA A 83 -0.72 -1.72 -3.08
C ALA A 83 -1.01 -2.97 -2.25
N ALA A 84 0.02 -3.61 -1.69
CA ALA A 84 -0.16 -4.80 -0.85
C ALA A 84 -1.05 -4.50 0.37
N SER A 85 -0.80 -3.40 1.08
CA SER A 85 -1.59 -2.97 2.24
C SER A 85 -3.04 -2.63 1.87
N GLY A 86 -3.25 -1.88 0.79
CA GLY A 86 -4.57 -1.47 0.32
C GLY A 86 -5.42 -2.64 -0.17
N VAL A 87 -4.85 -3.51 -1.00
CA VAL A 87 -5.52 -4.72 -1.52
C VAL A 87 -5.88 -5.65 -0.37
N THR A 88 -4.94 -5.92 0.53
CA THR A 88 -5.19 -6.81 1.69
C THR A 88 -6.34 -6.29 2.54
N THR A 89 -6.37 -4.99 2.83
CA THR A 89 -7.42 -4.37 3.64
C THR A 89 -8.77 -4.37 2.93
N ALA A 90 -8.80 -4.11 1.62
CA ALA A 90 -10.02 -4.20 0.83
C ALA A 90 -10.58 -5.64 0.82
N LEU A 91 -9.73 -6.65 0.67
CA LEU A 91 -10.13 -8.06 0.70
C LEU A 91 -10.65 -8.48 2.08
N ALA A 92 -10.03 -8.02 3.16
CA ALA A 92 -10.47 -8.34 4.52
C ALA A 92 -11.84 -7.74 4.86
N THR A 93 -12.10 -6.51 4.40
CA THR A 93 -13.29 -5.71 4.77
C THR A 93 -14.41 -5.72 3.73
N ALA A 94 -14.13 -6.19 2.51
CA ALA A 94 -14.98 -6.01 1.33
C ALA A 94 -15.39 -4.54 1.09
N ASN A 95 -14.48 -3.60 1.37
CA ASN A 95 -14.72 -2.16 1.22
C ASN A 95 -13.50 -1.47 0.58
N SER A 96 -13.71 -0.88 -0.59
CA SER A 96 -12.64 -0.21 -1.34
C SER A 96 -12.11 1.03 -0.65
N ASN A 97 -12.94 1.80 0.07
CA ASN A 97 -12.48 3.00 0.77
C ASN A 97 -11.63 2.64 2.00
N ALA A 98 -11.92 1.53 2.67
CA ALA A 98 -11.02 1.00 3.71
C ALA A 98 -9.67 0.58 3.12
N GLY A 99 -9.66 -0.05 1.94
CA GLY A 99 -8.44 -0.33 1.18
C GLY A 99 -7.68 0.94 0.80
N LEU A 100 -8.39 1.99 0.37
CA LEU A 100 -7.79 3.28 0.04
C LEU A 100 -7.19 3.97 1.27
N ASN A 101 -7.84 3.89 2.42
CA ASN A 101 -7.27 4.37 3.68
C ASN A 101 -6.00 3.63 4.06
N ALA A 102 -5.95 2.32 3.85
CA ALA A 102 -4.76 1.51 4.09
C ALA A 102 -3.61 1.86 3.14
N TRP A 103 -3.90 2.14 1.87
CA TRP A 103 -2.91 2.66 0.93
C TRP A 103 -2.26 3.94 1.46
N TYR A 104 -3.08 4.94 1.83
CA TYR A 104 -2.55 6.21 2.31
C TYR A 104 -1.80 6.09 3.65
N LEU A 105 -2.27 5.22 4.56
CA LEU A 105 -1.54 4.96 5.80
C LEU A 105 -0.18 4.30 5.52
N SER A 106 -0.12 3.36 4.57
CA SER A 106 1.14 2.73 4.15
C SER A 106 2.17 3.77 3.66
N MET A 107 1.71 4.76 2.89
CA MET A 107 2.57 5.86 2.42
C MET A 107 3.16 6.69 3.57
N LEU A 108 2.35 6.98 4.60
CA LEU A 108 2.80 7.72 5.78
C LEU A 108 3.84 6.93 6.58
N LEU A 109 3.56 5.65 6.85
CA LEU A 109 4.48 4.77 7.58
C LEU A 109 5.81 4.61 6.84
N HIS A 110 5.77 4.39 5.53
CA HIS A 110 6.97 4.27 4.70
C HIS A 110 7.80 5.58 4.72
N LYS A 111 7.15 6.74 4.58
CA LYS A 111 7.81 8.04 4.64
C LYS A 111 8.58 8.23 5.95
N ASP A 112 7.94 7.91 7.07
CA ASP A 112 8.54 8.06 8.40
C ASP A 112 9.61 7.00 8.67
N GLY A 113 9.41 5.75 8.23
CA GLY A 113 10.35 4.66 8.47
C GLY A 113 11.67 4.78 7.70
N TRP A 114 11.65 5.32 6.47
CA TRP A 114 12.88 5.46 5.66
C TRP A 114 13.32 6.91 5.42
N SER A 115 12.61 7.89 5.97
CA SER A 115 12.85 9.33 5.73
C SER A 115 12.84 9.69 4.23
N ARG A 116 12.14 8.89 3.43
CA ARG A 116 11.98 9.03 1.97
C ARG A 116 10.74 8.28 1.54
N LEU A 117 10.16 8.68 0.41
CA LEU A 117 9.00 8.01 -0.18
C LEU A 117 9.19 7.84 -1.68
N GLY A 118 8.68 8.77 -2.50
CA GLY A 118 8.77 8.73 -3.96
C GLY A 118 9.52 9.93 -4.54
N PHE A 119 9.32 10.16 -5.84
CA PHE A 119 9.86 11.31 -6.56
C PHE A 119 9.17 12.62 -6.11
N TYR A 120 9.68 13.76 -6.60
CA TYR A 120 9.10 15.07 -6.31
C TYR A 120 7.63 15.18 -6.78
N GLY A 121 6.69 15.30 -5.85
CA GLY A 121 5.26 15.37 -6.15
C GLY A 121 4.58 14.01 -6.28
N TYR A 122 5.29 12.91 -6.00
CA TYR A 122 4.69 11.57 -5.93
C TYR A 122 3.52 11.53 -4.94
N ASP A 123 3.70 12.13 -3.76
CA ASP A 123 2.77 12.07 -2.64
C ASP A 123 1.75 13.20 -2.61
N LEU A 124 1.57 13.96 -3.69
CA LEU A 124 0.53 15.01 -3.75
C LEU A 124 -0.84 14.43 -3.40
N GLN A 125 -1.20 13.31 -4.02
CA GLN A 125 -2.45 12.63 -3.72
C GLN A 125 -2.44 11.97 -2.34
N ASP A 126 -1.30 11.42 -1.91
CA ASP A 126 -1.23 10.66 -0.66
C ASP A 126 -1.32 11.58 0.58
N GLN A 127 -0.84 12.82 0.49
CA GLN A 127 -1.03 13.84 1.54
C GLN A 127 -2.48 14.34 1.62
N CYS A 128 -3.19 14.41 0.49
CA CYS A 128 -4.63 14.75 0.47
C CYS A 128 -5.54 13.54 0.74
N GLY A 129 -5.01 12.33 0.58
CA GLY A 129 -5.78 11.12 0.47
C GLY A 129 -6.50 10.72 1.76
N THR A 130 -5.82 10.86 2.90
CA THR A 130 -6.37 10.50 4.22
C THR A 130 -7.62 11.31 4.60
N THR A 131 -7.74 12.55 4.13
CA THR A 131 -8.91 13.40 4.36
C THR A 131 -9.99 13.23 3.31
N ASN A 132 -9.61 12.88 2.08
CA ASN A 132 -10.54 12.84 0.95
C ASN A 132 -11.22 11.48 0.77
N SER A 133 -10.62 10.39 1.25
CA SER A 133 -11.09 9.01 1.07
C SER A 133 -12.52 8.74 1.56
N LEU A 134 -12.97 9.47 2.59
CA LEU A 134 -14.32 9.40 3.15
C LEU A 134 -15.05 10.76 3.09
N SER A 135 -14.51 11.72 2.33
CA SER A 135 -15.20 12.98 2.08
C SER A 135 -16.52 12.71 1.33
N TYR A 136 -17.44 13.67 1.42
CA TYR A 136 -18.68 13.70 0.65
C TYR A 136 -18.83 14.99 -0.16
N ARG A 137 -17.80 15.83 -0.19
CA ARG A 137 -17.77 17.06 -0.98
C ARG A 137 -17.59 16.73 -2.46
N SER A 138 -18.17 17.56 -3.31
CA SER A 138 -18.37 17.29 -4.74
C SER A 138 -17.10 17.06 -5.54
N ASP A 139 -15.98 17.67 -5.17
CA ASP A 139 -14.68 17.60 -5.85
C ASP A 139 -13.63 16.77 -5.07
N GLU A 140 -14.05 16.11 -3.99
CA GLU A 140 -13.18 15.26 -3.15
C GLU A 140 -13.63 13.80 -3.18
N ALA A 141 -14.94 13.58 -3.24
CA ALA A 141 -15.55 12.26 -3.16
C ALA A 141 -15.95 11.76 -4.54
N ASN A 142 -15.55 10.53 -4.87
CA ASN A 142 -16.19 9.77 -5.95
C ASN A 142 -17.33 8.94 -5.35
N ARG A 143 -18.56 9.47 -5.45
CA ARG A 143 -19.79 8.73 -5.15
C ARG A 143 -20.37 8.10 -6.41
#